data_AF-A0A372JRV8-F1
#
_entry.id   AF-A0A372JRV8-F1
#
_cell.length_a   1.000
_cell.length_b   1.000
_cell.length_c   1.000
_cell.angle_alpha   90.00
_cell.angle_beta   90.00
_cell.angle_gamma   90.00
#
_symmetry.space_group_name_H-M   'P 1'
#
loop_
_entity.id
_entity.type
_entity.pdbx_description
1 polymer ?
#
loop_
_entity_poly.entity_id
_entity_poly.type
_entity_poly.pdbx_seq_one_letter_code
_entity_poly.pdbx_strand_id
1 'polypeptide(L)'
;MWVSEREWAALKAAAERSGWALGAFVAETALSVVEEREPLEHEPWREAVTCLMQASGQVNRVGVNLNQAVATLQATGAPTAALEGYARTAERVLLRLDEAVQEARRKLR
;
A
#
# COMPACT_ATOMS: atom_id res chain seq x y z
N MET A 1 -29.20 -5.44 25.06
CA MET A 1 -28.58 -4.30 24.35
C MET A 1 -29.34 -4.14 23.04
N TRP A 2 -30.01 -3.02 22.81
CA TRP A 2 -30.80 -2.80 21.60
C TRP A 2 -30.00 -1.89 20.67
N VAL A 3 -29.51 -2.44 19.57
CA VAL A 3 -28.82 -1.72 18.50
C VAL A 3 -29.89 -1.31 17.48
N SER A 4 -29.99 -0.03 17.15
CA SER A 4 -30.90 0.44 16.10
C SER A 4 -30.47 -0.08 14.73
N GLU A 5 -31.39 -0.10 13.76
CA GLU A 5 -31.08 -0.57 12.40
C GLU A 5 -29.96 0.25 11.73
N ARG A 6 -29.89 1.56 12.05
CA ARG A 6 -28.80 2.43 11.62
C ARG A 6 -27.45 2.03 12.21
N GLU A 7 -27.42 1.74 13.51
CA GLU A 7 -26.19 1.30 14.19
C GLU A 7 -25.77 -0.09 13.72
N TRP A 8 -26.74 -0.97 13.45
CA TRP A 8 -26.49 -2.30 12.88
C TRP A 8 -25.87 -2.20 11.48
N ALA A 9 -26.41 -1.33 10.62
CA ALA A 9 -25.84 -1.06 9.31
C ALA A 9 -24.43 -0.48 9.40
N ALA A 10 -24.18 0.43 10.35
CA ALA A 10 -22.85 0.99 10.59
C ALA A 10 -21.84 -0.07 11.03
N LEU A 11 -22.22 -0.96 11.95
CA LEU A 11 -21.39 -2.08 12.40
C LEU A 11 -21.10 -3.05 11.26
N LYS A 12 -22.10 -3.37 10.43
CA LYS A 12 -21.93 -4.23 9.26
C LYS A 12 -20.96 -3.62 8.25
N ALA A 13 -21.13 -2.34 7.92
CA ALA A 13 -20.24 -1.65 7.00
C ALA A 13 -18.80 -1.57 7.55
N ALA A 14 -18.63 -1.37 8.87
CA ALA A 14 -17.32 -1.37 9.50
C ALA A 14 -16.66 -2.76 9.47
N ALA A 15 -17.41 -3.82 9.76
CA ALA A 15 -16.93 -5.20 9.67
C ALA A 15 -16.51 -5.55 8.23
N GLU A 16 -17.31 -5.16 7.22
CA GLU A 16 -17.01 -5.35 5.81
C GLU A 16 -15.72 -4.63 5.37
N ARG A 17 -15.55 -3.34 5.74
CA ARG A 17 -14.30 -2.60 5.46
C ARG A 17 -13.08 -3.25 6.12
N SER A 18 -13.26 -3.83 7.31
CA SER A 18 -12.20 -4.52 8.04
C SER A 18 -11.92 -5.93 7.52
N GLY A 19 -12.80 -6.50 6.70
CA GLY A 19 -12.71 -7.88 6.19
C GLY A 19 -13.06 -8.95 7.23
N TRP A 20 -13.84 -8.59 8.26
CA TRP A 20 -14.21 -9.49 9.35
C TRP A 20 -15.68 -9.89 9.25
N ALA A 21 -16.01 -11.08 9.73
CA ALA A 21 -17.40 -11.42 9.99
C ALA A 21 -17.95 -10.51 11.10
N LEU A 22 -19.19 -10.02 10.96
CA LEU A 22 -19.80 -9.04 11.88
C LEU A 22 -19.73 -9.46 13.35
N GLY A 23 -20.02 -10.73 13.67
CA GLY A 23 -19.93 -11.23 15.04
C GLY A 23 -18.52 -11.18 15.62
N ALA A 24 -17.51 -11.55 14.83
CA ALA A 24 -16.11 -11.51 15.23
C ALA A 24 -15.63 -10.06 15.41
N PHE A 25 -16.04 -9.16 14.51
CA PHE A 25 -15.74 -7.73 14.59
C PHE A 25 -16.29 -7.10 15.87
N VAL A 26 -17.56 -7.35 16.19
CA VAL A 26 -18.19 -6.81 17.42
C VAL A 26 -17.55 -7.39 18.67
N ALA A 27 -17.26 -8.69 18.69
CA ALA A 27 -16.61 -9.36 19.82
C ALA A 27 -15.20 -8.82 20.07
N GLU A 28 -14.35 -8.72 19.04
CA GLU A 28 -12.98 -8.22 19.20
C GLU A 28 -12.96 -6.73 19.57
N THR A 29 -13.86 -5.93 19.00
CA THR A 29 -13.97 -4.50 19.35
C THR A 29 -14.36 -4.34 20.82
N ALA A 30 -15.34 -5.13 21.31
CA ALA A 30 -15.75 -5.10 22.71
C ALA A 30 -14.63 -5.61 23.64
N LEU A 31 -13.95 -6.70 23.26
CA LEU A 31 -12.84 -7.26 24.04
C LEU A 31 -11.65 -6.30 24.11
N SER A 32 -11.31 -5.63 23.01
CA SER A 32 -10.21 -4.65 22.96
C SER A 32 -10.45 -3.51 23.96
N VAL A 33 -11.68 -3.01 24.06
CA VAL A 33 -12.05 -1.97 25.04
C VAL A 33 -11.89 -2.49 26.48
N VAL A 34 -12.28 -3.73 26.75
CA VAL A 34 -12.15 -4.34 28.09
C VAL A 34 -10.69 -4.55 28.48
N GLU A 35 -9.84 -4.89 27.51
CA GLU A 35 -8.42 -5.15 27.71
C GLU A 35 -7.54 -3.91 27.57
N GLU A 36 -8.15 -2.71 27.45
CA GLU A 36 -7.46 -1.45 27.20
C GLU A 36 -6.52 -1.49 25.97
N ARG A 37 -6.84 -2.37 25.01
CA ARG A 37 -6.17 -2.45 23.71
C ARG A 37 -6.83 -1.47 22.75
N GLU A 38 -6.00 -0.86 21.91
CA GLU A 38 -6.49 -0.03 20.82
C GLU A 38 -7.43 -0.87 19.95
N PRO A 39 -8.68 -0.43 19.70
CA PRO A 39 -9.60 -1.14 18.81
C PRO A 39 -8.95 -1.35 17.45
N LEU A 40 -9.40 -2.35 16.70
CA LEU A 40 -8.89 -2.69 15.37
C LEU A 40 -8.98 -1.51 14.38
N GLU A 41 -8.10 -0.52 14.44
CA GLU A 41 -7.95 0.54 13.44
C GLU A 41 -7.09 0.00 12.30
N HIS A 42 -7.71 -0.79 11.43
CA HIS A 42 -7.03 -1.47 10.33
C HIS A 42 -7.10 -0.72 9.00
N GLU A 43 -7.73 0.46 8.98
CA GLU A 43 -7.98 1.22 7.76
C GLU A 43 -6.69 1.91 7.26
N PRO A 44 -5.99 2.72 8.09
CA PRO A 44 -4.81 3.45 7.63
C PRO A 44 -3.65 2.54 7.23
N TRP A 45 -3.45 1.45 7.98
CA TRP A 45 -2.34 0.51 7.74
C TRP A 45 -2.54 -0.29 6.45
N ARG A 46 -3.77 -0.73 6.17
CA ARG A 46 -4.06 -1.56 5.00
C ARG A 46 -4.01 -0.75 3.71
N GLU A 47 -4.49 0.48 3.74
CA GLU A 47 -4.31 1.43 2.63
C GLU A 47 -2.82 1.74 2.39
N ALA A 48 -2.06 2.01 3.46
CA ALA A 48 -0.63 2.28 3.36
C ALA A 48 0.14 1.07 2.79
N VAL A 49 -0.12 -0.15 3.27
CA VAL A 49 0.50 -1.38 2.75
C VAL A 49 0.13 -1.62 1.29
N THR A 50 -1.13 -1.40 0.90
CA THR A 50 -1.57 -1.54 -0.49
C THR A 50 -0.86 -0.55 -1.41
N CYS A 51 -0.74 0.71 -0.98
CA CYS A 51 0.01 1.74 -1.69
C CYS A 51 1.48 1.35 -1.86
N LEU A 52 2.12 0.86 -0.79
CA LEU A 52 3.52 0.37 -0.83
C LEU A 52 3.70 -0.82 -1.77
N MET A 53 2.78 -1.78 -1.78
CA MET A 53 2.83 -2.93 -2.69
C MET A 53 2.71 -2.50 -4.16
N GLN A 54 1.81 -1.57 -4.47
CA GLN A 54 1.65 -1.03 -5.82
C GLN A 54 2.90 -0.28 -6.28
N ALA A 55 3.48 0.56 -5.42
CA ALA A 55 4.69 1.30 -5.71
C ALA A 55 5.90 0.36 -5.93
N SER A 56 6.04 -0.69 -5.11
CA SER A 56 7.06 -1.73 -5.28
C SER A 56 6.95 -2.45 -6.63
N GLY A 57 5.72 -2.74 -7.08
CA GLY A 57 5.48 -3.33 -8.40
C GLY A 57 5.93 -2.43 -9.57
N GLN A 58 5.74 -1.11 -9.46
CA GLN A 58 6.19 -0.15 -10.48
C GLN A 58 7.73 -0.05 -10.53
N VAL A 59 8.38 -0.04 -9.37
CA VAL A 59 9.84 0.04 -9.24
C VAL A 59 10.50 -1.21 -9.81
N ASN A 60 9.97 -2.40 -9.52
CA ASN A 60 10.48 -3.66 -10.08
C ASN A 60 10.46 -3.66 -11.62
N ARG A 61 9.37 -3.17 -12.24
CA ARG A 61 9.28 -3.10 -13.72
C ARG A 61 10.30 -2.14 -14.32
N VAL A 62 10.50 -0.99 -13.68
CA VAL A 62 11.52 -0.02 -14.08
C VAL A 62 12.92 -0.62 -13.99
N GLY A 63 13.24 -1.28 -12.87
CA GLY A 63 14.52 -1.94 -12.68
C GLY A 63 14.79 -3.01 -13.74
N VAL A 64 13.78 -3.84 -14.06
CA VAL A 64 13.87 -4.84 -15.13
C VAL A 64 14.17 -4.20 -16.49
N ASN A 65 13.44 -3.15 -16.86
CA ASN A 65 13.65 -2.47 -18.15
C ASN A 65 15.04 -1.82 -18.24
N LEU A 66 15.53 -1.22 -17.15
CA LEU A 66 16.86 -0.63 -17.11
C LEU A 66 17.94 -1.71 -17.23
N ASN A 67 17.79 -2.83 -16.52
CA ASN A 67 18.73 -3.94 -16.56
C ASN A 67 18.81 -4.56 -17.97
N GLN A 68 17.68 -4.65 -18.68
CA GLN A 68 17.63 -5.08 -20.08
C GLN A 68 18.34 -4.10 -21.03
N ALA A 69 18.19 -2.79 -20.81
CA ALA A 69 18.88 -1.78 -21.61
C ALA A 69 20.40 -1.83 -21.40
N VAL A 70 20.86 -2.02 -20.16
CA VAL A 70 22.28 -2.22 -19.82
C VAL A 70 22.84 -3.50 -20.44
N ALA A 71 22.11 -4.62 -20.35
CA ALA A 71 22.54 -5.88 -20.97
C ALA A 71 22.68 -5.75 -22.50
N THR A 72 21.76 -5.00 -23.13
CA THR A 72 21.81 -4.70 -24.58
C THR A 72 23.02 -3.84 -24.92
N LEU A 73 23.33 -2.83 -24.11
CA LEU A 73 24.52 -1.99 -24.26
C LEU A 73 25.81 -2.82 -24.13
N GLN A 74 25.91 -3.66 -23.10
CA GLN A 74 27.07 -4.53 -22.88
C GLN A 74 27.28 -5.52 -24.03
N ALA A 75 26.20 -6.03 -24.63
CA ALA A 75 26.27 -6.98 -25.74
C ALA A 75 26.61 -6.33 -27.09
N THR A 76 26.19 -5.08 -27.32
CA THR A 76 26.30 -4.42 -28.64
C THR A 76 27.40 -3.36 -28.71
N GLY A 77 27.91 -2.88 -27.58
CA GLY A 77 28.94 -1.85 -27.50
C GLY A 77 28.47 -0.45 -27.94
N ALA A 78 27.21 -0.28 -28.34
CA ALA A 78 26.65 0.97 -28.83
C ALA A 78 25.63 1.54 -27.81
N PRO A 79 25.77 2.82 -27.38
CA PRO A 79 24.76 3.47 -26.55
C PRO A 79 23.39 3.42 -27.25
N THR A 80 22.41 2.76 -26.63
CA THR A 80 21.05 2.82 -27.14
C THR A 80 20.45 4.18 -26.75
N ALA A 81 19.88 4.91 -27.71
CA ALA A 81 19.18 6.18 -27.45
C ALA A 81 18.05 6.03 -26.40
N ALA A 82 17.57 4.80 -26.19
CA ALA A 82 16.58 4.44 -25.18
C ALA A 82 17.12 4.45 -23.74
N LEU A 83 18.43 4.28 -23.53
CA LEU A 83 19.04 4.08 -22.21
C LEU A 83 18.91 5.34 -21.33
N GLU A 84 19.11 6.50 -21.94
CA GLU A 84 18.91 7.81 -21.30
C GLU A 84 17.43 8.06 -20.99
N GLY A 85 16.52 7.61 -21.86
CA GLY A 85 15.08 7.66 -21.64
C GLY A 85 14.60 6.74 -20.51
N TYR A 86 15.17 5.54 -20.41
CA TYR A 86 14.89 4.61 -19.32
C TYR A 86 15.46 5.10 -17.99
N ALA A 87 16.66 5.69 -17.98
CA ALA A 87 17.26 6.29 -16.79
C ALA A 87 16.39 7.45 -16.24
N ARG A 88 15.97 8.40 -17.11
CA ARG A 88 15.05 9.49 -16.72
C ARG A 88 13.69 9.00 -16.24
N THR A 89 13.22 7.87 -16.75
CA THR A 89 11.97 7.26 -16.30
C THR A 89 12.16 6.57 -14.95
N ALA A 90 13.30 5.94 -14.73
CA ALA A 90 13.65 5.32 -13.46
C ALA A 90 13.79 6.34 -12.33
N GLU A 91 14.48 7.44 -12.59
CA GLU A 91 14.60 8.56 -11.67
C GLU A 91 13.22 9.11 -11.24
N ARG A 92 12.31 9.35 -12.19
CA ARG A 92 10.96 9.83 -11.89
C ARG A 92 10.13 8.84 -11.06
N VAL A 93 10.28 7.54 -11.31
CA VAL A 93 9.57 6.51 -10.55
C VAL A 93 10.14 6.39 -9.14
N LEU A 94 11.46 6.50 -8.98
CA LEU A 94 12.12 6.51 -7.67
C LEU A 94 11.72 7.73 -6.84
N LEU A 95 11.66 8.92 -7.43
CA LEU A 95 11.22 10.14 -6.76
C LEU A 95 9.76 10.03 -6.27
N ARG A 96 8.86 9.49 -7.11
CA ARG A 96 7.46 9.25 -6.73
C ARG A 96 7.31 8.19 -5.65
N LEU A 97 8.15 7.16 -5.66
CA LEU A 97 8.19 6.16 -4.60
C LEU A 97 8.59 6.82 -3.27
N ASP A 98 9.63 7.65 -3.26
CA ASP A 98 10.09 8.32 -2.05
C ASP A 98 9.00 9.23 -1.47
N GLU A 99 8.31 10.01 -2.32
CA GLU A 99 7.15 10.82 -1.91
C GLU A 99 6.04 9.97 -1.27
N ALA A 100 5.69 8.84 -1.88
CA ALA A 100 4.65 7.93 -1.36
C ALA A 100 5.06 7.31 -0.02
N VAL A 101 6.33 6.95 0.14
CA VAL A 101 6.88 6.43 1.41
C VAL A 101 6.84 7.50 2.50
N GLN A 102 7.20 8.75 2.19
CA GLN A 102 7.13 9.85 3.17
C GLN A 102 5.69 10.21 3.55
N GLU A 103 4.75 10.11 2.62
CA GLU A 103 3.31 10.28 2.89
C GLU A 103 2.79 9.16 3.80
N ALA A 104 3.11 7.90 3.49
CA ALA A 104 2.75 6.77 4.33
C ALA A 104 3.34 6.92 5.75
N ARG A 105 4.62 7.32 5.86
CA ARG A 105 5.27 7.56 7.15
C ARG A 105 4.60 8.68 7.97
N ARG A 106 4.08 9.71 7.32
CA ARG A 106 3.35 10.80 7.99
C ARG A 106 1.98 10.35 8.50
N LYS A 107 1.28 9.51 7.74
CA LYS A 107 -0.04 8.97 8.14
C LYS A 107 0.04 7.91 9.24
N LEU A 108 1.23 7.32 9.42
CA LEU A 108 1.51 6.28 10.41
C LEU A 108 2.18 6.82 11.69
N ARG A 109 2.34 8.14 11.83
CA ARG A 109 2.87 8.83 13.01
C ARG A 109 1.77 9.65 13.67
#